data_AF-A0A7Y0QHY0-F1
#
_entry.id   AF-A0A7Y0QHY0-F1
#
_cell.length_a   1.000
_cell.length_b   1.000
_cell.length_c   1.000
_cell.angle_alpha   90.00
_cell.angle_beta   90.00
_cell.angle_gamma   90.00
#
_symmetry.space_group_name_H-M   'P 1'
#
loop_
_entity.id
_entity.type
_entity.pdbx_description
1 polymer ?
#
loop_
_entity_poly.entity_id
_entity_poly.type
_entity_poly.pdbx_seq_one_letter_code
_entity_poly.pdbx_strand_id
1 'polypeptide(L)'
;MWADKDHEHWFFNGRQRGSDGAGDMVAIVDDLGACYAADLRRVMRATEAADMGGEQLLLCDVEEQYFDELQPVAPVSFQLRDGALLLRVQNYVEGDESRALEQAIARVVQPYLNRHRMWIESLSVDDVGPGALWDLAVGFHAQGRVLADLYGSGTDLVELVGAMVTGDLTRSTICDLVRGGHAQLLIGQPEGHWLEAKSQHYDLRTEGGQISLAQAVTRFCNAEQCGVVVVGLKTRRVPGGETIHALSPMPADPLALRRYQQALDRRVFPPPDNLSVEVVPTVGGTLILIDIPPQPEELKPFLVHGAIVGGRAEGAFISIVRRRGEASIPITAPMIHSSLAAGRALLRRGVLPPESGQSEPTP
;
A
#
# COMPACT_ATOMS: atom_id res chain seq x y z
N MET A 1 31.78 -1.90 -12.29
CA MET A 1 31.22 -1.94 -13.65
C MET A 1 32.17 -1.23 -14.61
N TRP A 2 32.33 -1.73 -15.83
CA TRP A 2 33.12 -1.12 -16.91
C TRP A 2 32.66 -1.66 -18.28
N ALA A 3 32.96 -0.95 -19.36
CA ALA A 3 32.76 -1.42 -20.73
C ALA A 3 34.11 -1.77 -21.37
N ASP A 4 34.13 -2.77 -22.25
CA ASP A 4 35.34 -3.11 -23.02
C ASP A 4 35.73 -2.00 -24.00
N LYS A 5 36.83 -2.22 -24.72
CA LYS A 5 37.41 -1.19 -25.60
C LYS A 5 36.53 -0.84 -26.78
N ASP A 6 35.79 -1.83 -27.27
CA ASP A 6 34.90 -1.68 -28.42
C ASP A 6 33.49 -1.24 -27.96
N HIS A 7 33.26 -1.13 -26.65
CA HIS A 7 32.00 -0.73 -26.01
C HIS A 7 30.81 -1.66 -26.30
N GLU A 8 31.03 -2.77 -27.00
CA GLU A 8 30.01 -3.79 -27.33
C GLU A 8 29.61 -4.62 -26.11
N HIS A 9 30.47 -4.69 -25.09
CA HIS A 9 30.22 -5.50 -23.90
C HIS A 9 30.44 -4.75 -22.61
N TRP A 10 29.47 -4.88 -21.69
CA TRP A 10 29.56 -4.30 -20.36
C TRP A 10 29.76 -5.40 -19.32
N PHE A 11 30.55 -5.09 -18.31
CA PHE A 11 30.90 -6.02 -17.25
C PHE A 11 30.28 -5.60 -15.92
N PHE A 12 29.34 -6.41 -15.45
CA PHE A 12 28.66 -6.26 -14.17
C PHE A 12 29.16 -7.34 -13.21
N ASN A 13 29.87 -6.94 -12.16
CA ASN A 13 30.47 -7.88 -11.20
C ASN A 13 31.28 -9.03 -11.86
N GLY A 14 31.96 -8.73 -12.97
CA GLY A 14 32.75 -9.71 -13.73
C GLY A 14 31.96 -10.56 -14.73
N ARG A 15 30.62 -10.42 -14.79
CA ARG A 15 29.77 -11.03 -15.81
C ARG A 15 29.65 -10.11 -17.01
N GLN A 16 29.77 -10.69 -18.20
CA GLN A 16 29.66 -9.98 -19.47
C GLN A 16 28.18 -9.89 -19.88
N ARG A 17 27.78 -8.72 -20.36
CA ARG A 17 26.45 -8.44 -20.90
C ARG A 17 26.56 -7.75 -22.26
N GLY A 18 25.56 -7.96 -23.11
CA GLY A 18 25.50 -7.47 -24.49
C GLY A 18 24.32 -6.54 -24.75
N SER A 19 24.22 -6.10 -26.00
CA SER A 19 23.10 -5.28 -26.48
C SER A 19 21.93 -6.14 -26.97
N ASP A 20 20.72 -5.58 -26.89
CA ASP A 20 19.48 -6.13 -27.48
C ASP A 20 19.46 -6.14 -29.03
N GLY A 21 20.53 -5.66 -29.68
CA GLY A 21 20.63 -5.51 -31.13
C GLY A 21 20.02 -4.23 -31.68
N ALA A 22 19.28 -3.46 -30.87
CA ALA A 22 18.87 -2.09 -31.16
C ALA A 22 19.87 -1.05 -30.61
N GLY A 23 20.88 -1.51 -29.88
CA GLY A 23 21.97 -0.69 -29.33
C GLY A 23 21.84 -0.47 -27.83
N ASP A 24 20.67 -0.71 -27.23
CA ASP A 24 20.51 -0.62 -25.78
C ASP A 24 21.15 -1.84 -25.10
N MET A 25 21.70 -1.63 -23.91
CA MET A 25 22.35 -2.71 -23.16
C MET A 25 21.34 -3.43 -22.29
N VAL A 26 21.48 -4.76 -22.17
CA VAL A 26 20.57 -5.59 -21.36
C VAL A 26 21.35 -6.28 -20.25
N ALA A 27 20.84 -6.22 -19.01
CA ALA A 27 21.38 -6.95 -17.87
C ALA A 27 20.25 -7.63 -17.07
N ILE A 28 20.59 -8.48 -16.10
CA ILE A 28 19.60 -9.02 -15.16
C ILE A 28 19.63 -8.28 -13.83
N VAL A 29 18.51 -8.31 -13.09
CA VAL A 29 18.38 -7.62 -11.79
C VAL A 29 19.48 -8.03 -10.80
N ASP A 30 19.88 -9.31 -10.78
CA ASP A 30 20.93 -9.84 -9.91
C ASP A 30 22.32 -9.19 -10.12
N ASP A 31 22.56 -8.58 -11.28
CA ASP A 31 23.82 -7.91 -11.58
C ASP A 31 23.99 -6.57 -10.85
N LEU A 32 22.90 -6.02 -10.30
CA LEU A 32 22.85 -4.67 -9.78
C LEU A 32 23.41 -4.53 -8.35
N GLY A 33 23.45 -5.63 -7.58
CA GLY A 33 23.69 -5.61 -6.12
C GLY A 33 25.01 -4.98 -5.68
N ALA A 34 26.03 -4.98 -6.54
CA ALA A 34 27.35 -4.40 -6.27
C ALA A 34 27.70 -3.23 -7.20
N CYS A 35 26.74 -2.73 -7.97
CA CYS A 35 26.96 -1.70 -8.97
C CYS A 35 26.46 -0.34 -8.49
N TYR A 36 27.27 0.71 -8.68
CA TYR A 36 26.91 2.07 -8.29
C TYR A 36 26.41 2.89 -9.48
N ALA A 37 25.45 3.77 -9.24
CA ALA A 37 24.89 4.66 -10.27
C ALA A 37 25.93 5.61 -10.88
N ALA A 38 26.93 6.03 -10.11
CA ALA A 38 28.03 6.84 -10.63
C ALA A 38 28.90 6.08 -11.65
N ASP A 39 29.08 4.77 -11.46
CA ASP A 39 29.80 3.92 -12.42
C ASP A 39 28.97 3.73 -13.69
N LEU A 40 27.68 3.43 -13.56
CA LEU A 40 26.78 3.30 -14.70
C LEU A 40 26.79 4.58 -15.56
N ARG A 41 26.59 5.74 -14.93
CA ARG A 41 26.62 7.04 -15.63
C ARG A 41 27.94 7.26 -16.37
N ARG A 42 29.07 6.86 -15.77
CA ARG A 42 30.39 6.99 -16.41
C ARG A 42 30.51 6.08 -17.62
N VAL A 43 30.06 4.83 -17.51
CA VAL A 43 30.09 3.86 -18.62
C VAL A 43 29.19 4.33 -19.76
N MET A 44 27.93 4.69 -19.47
CA MET A 44 26.99 5.19 -20.47
C MET A 44 27.51 6.43 -21.20
N ARG A 45 28.08 7.41 -20.48
CA ARG A 45 28.68 8.60 -21.11
C ARG A 45 29.86 8.28 -22.01
N ALA A 46 30.66 7.27 -21.65
CA ALA A 46 31.80 6.85 -22.48
C ALA A 46 31.32 6.19 -23.78
N THR A 47 30.28 5.37 -23.68
CA THR A 47 29.65 4.70 -24.84
C THR A 47 28.92 5.70 -25.74
N GLU A 48 28.17 6.65 -25.17
CA GLU A 48 27.52 7.76 -25.90
C GLU A 48 28.56 8.61 -26.65
N ALA A 49 29.68 8.95 -26.01
CA ALA A 49 30.76 9.70 -26.65
C ALA A 49 31.47 8.92 -27.77
N ALA A 50 31.34 7.60 -27.79
CA ALA A 50 31.87 6.74 -28.84
C ALA A 50 30.88 6.52 -29.99
N ASP A 51 29.62 6.98 -29.87
CA ASP A 51 28.52 6.69 -30.83
C ASP A 51 28.25 5.18 -31.00
N MET A 52 28.47 4.42 -29.92
CA MET A 52 28.51 2.94 -29.95
C MET A 52 27.48 2.27 -29.03
N GLY A 53 26.45 3.00 -28.59
CA GLY A 53 25.41 2.39 -27.77
C GLY A 53 24.18 3.27 -27.58
N GLY A 54 23.11 2.61 -27.17
CA GLY A 54 21.83 3.22 -26.87
C GLY A 54 21.87 4.03 -25.57
N GLU A 55 20.80 4.79 -25.36
CA GLU A 55 20.68 5.68 -24.21
C GLU A 55 20.25 4.93 -22.94
N GLN A 56 19.99 3.61 -23.01
CA GLN A 56 19.40 2.84 -21.92
C GLN A 56 20.18 1.59 -21.51
N LEU A 57 20.07 1.29 -20.22
CA LEU A 57 20.30 -0.04 -19.65
C LEU A 57 18.94 -0.65 -19.31
N LEU A 58 18.52 -1.61 -20.13
CA LEU A 58 17.34 -2.44 -19.94
C LEU A 58 17.65 -3.57 -18.95
N LEU A 59 16.64 -4.00 -18.21
CA LEU A 59 16.78 -5.01 -17.17
C LEU A 59 15.80 -6.14 -17.41
N CYS A 60 16.22 -7.37 -17.16
CA CYS A 60 15.36 -8.55 -17.16
C CYS A 60 15.29 -9.15 -15.75
N ASP A 61 14.09 -9.49 -15.31
CA ASP A 61 13.86 -10.19 -14.04
C ASP A 61 13.70 -11.69 -14.29
N VAL A 62 14.83 -12.32 -14.63
CA VAL A 62 14.92 -13.75 -14.94
C VAL A 62 16.15 -14.33 -14.27
N GLU A 63 16.12 -15.62 -13.95
CA GLU A 63 17.32 -16.33 -13.49
C GLU A 63 18.37 -16.40 -14.61
N GLU A 64 19.66 -16.32 -14.26
CA GLU A 64 20.79 -16.34 -15.21
C GLU A 64 20.70 -17.46 -16.26
N GLN A 65 20.25 -18.66 -15.87
CA GLN A 65 20.16 -19.81 -16.77
C GLN A 65 19.12 -19.65 -17.90
N TYR A 66 18.19 -18.71 -17.75
CA TYR A 66 17.14 -18.41 -18.73
C TYR A 66 17.35 -17.06 -19.41
N PHE A 67 18.46 -16.38 -19.13
CA PHE A 67 18.74 -15.08 -19.71
C PHE A 67 19.14 -15.20 -21.18
N ASP A 68 18.47 -14.42 -22.03
CA ASP A 68 18.90 -14.03 -23.36
C ASP A 68 18.56 -12.56 -23.59
N GLU A 69 19.20 -11.91 -24.55
CA GLU A 69 19.03 -10.48 -24.83
C GLU A 69 17.66 -10.13 -25.46
N LEU A 70 16.82 -11.13 -25.73
CA LEU A 70 15.48 -10.98 -26.31
C LEU A 70 14.37 -11.19 -25.28
N GLN A 71 14.73 -11.41 -24.01
CA GLN A 71 13.77 -11.60 -22.93
C GLN A 71 12.92 -10.34 -22.70
N PRO A 72 11.68 -10.50 -22.20
CA PRO A 72 10.88 -9.37 -21.76
C PRO A 72 11.64 -8.51 -20.75
N VAL A 73 11.67 -7.21 -20.99
CA VAL A 73 12.29 -6.25 -20.08
C VAL A 73 11.35 -5.96 -18.91
N ALA A 74 11.94 -5.81 -17.73
CA ALA A 74 11.28 -5.31 -16.54
C ALA A 74 10.77 -3.88 -16.78
N PRO A 75 9.73 -3.44 -16.05
CA PRO A 75 9.18 -2.10 -16.17
C PRO A 75 10.13 -0.99 -15.68
N VAL A 76 11.30 -1.35 -15.14
CA VAL A 76 12.28 -0.42 -14.58
C VAL A 76 13.58 -0.54 -15.37
N SER A 77 14.10 0.59 -15.85
CA SER A 77 15.37 0.69 -16.56
C SER A 77 16.15 1.93 -16.14
N PHE A 78 17.37 2.09 -16.65
CA PHE A 78 18.16 3.30 -16.45
C PHE A 78 18.41 3.99 -17.80
N GLN A 79 18.28 5.31 -17.84
CA GLN A 79 18.50 6.10 -19.06
C GLN A 79 19.53 7.20 -18.81
N LEU A 80 20.41 7.44 -19.78
CA LEU A 80 21.25 8.62 -19.84
C LEU A 80 20.56 9.67 -20.74
N ARG A 81 20.31 10.88 -20.22
CA ARG A 81 19.76 12.01 -20.98
C ARG A 81 20.48 13.29 -20.58
N ASP A 82 20.99 14.04 -21.54
CA ASP A 82 21.77 15.27 -21.31
C ASP A 82 22.92 15.06 -20.30
N GLY A 83 23.51 13.87 -20.33
CA GLY A 83 24.54 13.41 -19.40
C GLY A 83 24.05 13.12 -17.98
N ALA A 84 22.78 13.33 -17.63
CA ALA A 84 22.21 12.92 -16.36
C ALA A 84 21.73 11.46 -16.43
N LEU A 85 21.99 10.69 -15.36
CA LEU A 85 21.44 9.34 -15.24
C LEU A 85 20.07 9.44 -14.58
N LEU A 86 19.07 8.86 -15.22
CA LEU A 86 17.68 8.82 -14.81
C LEU A 86 17.25 7.38 -14.56
N LEU A 87 16.31 7.20 -13.63
CA LEU A 87 15.62 5.94 -13.41
C LEU A 87 14.32 6.04 -14.21
N ARG A 88 14.14 5.16 -15.19
CA ARG A 88 12.95 5.16 -16.03
C ARG A 88 12.03 4.04 -15.55
N VAL A 89 10.76 4.37 -15.38
CA VAL A 89 9.72 3.43 -14.97
C VAL A 89 8.59 3.53 -15.98
N GLN A 90 8.32 2.43 -16.67
CA GLN A 90 7.29 2.35 -17.70
C GLN A 90 6.40 1.15 -17.43
N ASN A 91 5.08 1.37 -17.38
CA ASN A 91 4.15 0.26 -17.24
C ASN A 91 2.82 0.54 -17.94
N TYR A 92 2.16 -0.54 -18.34
CA TYR A 92 0.83 -0.52 -18.92
C TYR A 92 -0.23 -0.67 -17.83
N VAL A 93 -1.31 0.09 -17.95
CA VAL A 93 -2.48 -0.03 -17.10
C VAL A 93 -3.75 0.00 -17.95
N GLU A 94 -4.74 -0.83 -17.63
CA GLU A 94 -6.03 -0.81 -18.30
C GLU A 94 -6.88 0.38 -17.82
N GLY A 95 -7.62 1.05 -18.72
CA GLY A 95 -8.50 2.17 -18.38
C GLY A 95 -8.56 3.30 -19.43
N ASP A 96 -9.58 4.15 -19.33
CA ASP A 96 -10.01 5.05 -20.42
C ASP A 96 -9.63 6.55 -20.26
N GLU A 97 -8.91 6.96 -19.20
CA GLU A 97 -8.69 8.39 -18.88
C GLU A 97 -7.23 8.83 -18.60
N SER A 98 -6.40 8.97 -19.65
CA SER A 98 -4.96 9.30 -19.53
C SER A 98 -4.59 10.63 -18.85
N ARG A 99 -5.34 11.71 -19.07
CA ARG A 99 -5.01 13.03 -18.44
C ARG A 99 -5.29 13.07 -16.94
N ALA A 100 -6.37 12.43 -16.50
CA ALA A 100 -6.69 12.32 -15.08
C ALA A 100 -5.66 11.40 -14.39
N LEU A 101 -5.25 10.34 -15.08
CA LEU A 101 -4.24 9.39 -14.64
C LEU A 101 -2.88 10.08 -14.42
N GLU A 102 -2.39 10.89 -15.36
CA GLU A 102 -1.10 11.60 -15.21
C GLU A 102 -1.03 12.43 -13.91
N GLN A 103 -2.08 13.23 -13.64
CA GLN A 103 -2.15 14.03 -12.41
C GLN A 103 -2.31 13.18 -11.15
N ALA A 104 -2.98 12.03 -11.25
CA ALA A 104 -3.11 11.08 -10.16
C ALA A 104 -1.75 10.43 -9.83
N ILE A 105 -1.04 9.93 -10.84
CA ILE A 105 0.32 9.37 -10.72
C ILE A 105 1.22 10.38 -10.03
N ALA A 106 1.32 11.61 -10.56
CA ALA A 106 2.18 12.64 -9.99
C ALA A 106 1.88 12.91 -8.51
N ARG A 107 0.59 13.02 -8.12
CA ARG A 107 0.18 13.24 -6.72
C ARG A 107 0.58 12.08 -5.81
N VAL A 108 0.47 10.85 -6.30
CA VAL A 108 0.72 9.64 -5.52
C VAL A 108 2.23 9.35 -5.41
N VAL A 109 3.01 9.54 -6.47
CA VAL A 109 4.45 9.22 -6.48
C VAL A 109 5.31 10.31 -5.87
N GLN A 110 4.91 11.59 -5.95
CA GLN A 110 5.74 12.70 -5.46
C GLN A 110 6.13 12.59 -3.97
N PRO A 111 5.23 12.23 -3.04
CA PRO A 111 5.60 12.00 -1.64
C PRO A 111 6.64 10.88 -1.45
N TYR A 112 6.58 9.83 -2.28
CA TYR A 112 7.56 8.75 -2.27
C TYR A 112 8.92 9.27 -2.74
N LEU A 113 8.98 9.90 -3.92
CA LEU A 113 10.21 10.42 -4.51
C LEU A 113 10.93 11.42 -3.59
N ASN A 114 10.18 12.36 -2.99
CA ASN A 114 10.73 13.36 -2.07
C ASN A 114 11.49 12.73 -0.89
N ARG A 115 10.99 11.60 -0.34
CA ARG A 115 11.66 10.90 0.78
C ARG A 115 12.99 10.27 0.36
N HIS A 116 13.03 9.74 -0.85
CA HIS A 116 14.21 9.09 -1.42
C HIS A 116 15.19 10.08 -2.06
N ARG A 117 14.94 11.40 -1.88
CA ARG A 117 15.71 12.51 -2.48
C ARG A 117 15.78 12.38 -4.00
N MET A 118 14.64 12.04 -4.60
CA MET A 118 14.42 11.92 -6.03
C MET A 118 13.34 12.91 -6.45
N TRP A 119 13.25 13.21 -7.74
CA TRP A 119 12.24 14.10 -8.30
C TRP A 119 11.71 13.57 -9.62
N ILE A 120 10.51 14.00 -10.00
CA ILE A 120 9.96 13.73 -11.33
C ILE A 120 10.73 14.61 -12.31
N GLU A 121 11.45 14.00 -13.26
CA GLU A 121 12.10 14.70 -14.37
C GLU A 121 11.09 14.89 -15.51
N SER A 122 10.39 13.82 -15.87
CA SER A 122 9.26 13.86 -16.79
C SER A 122 8.26 12.76 -16.47
N LEU A 123 6.98 13.02 -16.73
CA LEU A 123 5.91 12.03 -16.69
C LEU A 123 5.08 12.22 -17.96
N SER A 124 4.85 11.14 -18.70
CA SER A 124 3.89 11.09 -19.79
C SER A 124 2.96 9.91 -19.62
N VAL A 125 1.74 10.06 -20.14
CA VAL A 125 0.74 9.00 -20.18
C VAL A 125 0.16 9.01 -21.58
N ASP A 126 0.40 7.93 -22.31
CA ASP A 126 -0.03 7.75 -23.69
C ASP A 126 -1.13 6.69 -23.75
N ASP A 127 -2.23 7.00 -24.43
CA ASP A 127 -3.30 6.03 -24.69
C ASP A 127 -2.79 4.91 -25.62
N VAL A 128 -2.85 3.66 -25.16
CA VAL A 128 -2.43 2.47 -25.92
C VAL A 128 -3.52 1.41 -25.87
N GLY A 129 -4.34 1.36 -26.92
CA GLY A 129 -5.44 0.39 -27.02
C GLY A 129 -6.51 0.62 -25.94
N PRO A 130 -6.90 -0.40 -25.15
CA PRO A 130 -7.90 -0.27 -24.07
C PRO A 130 -7.30 0.23 -22.73
N GLY A 131 -6.11 0.82 -22.78
CA GLY A 131 -5.41 1.26 -21.59
C GLY A 131 -4.45 2.39 -21.89
N ALA A 132 -3.58 2.67 -20.92
CA ALA A 132 -2.58 3.71 -20.98
C ALA A 132 -1.20 3.15 -20.65
N LEU A 133 -0.20 3.58 -21.39
CA LEU A 133 1.21 3.39 -21.08
C LEU A 133 1.69 4.66 -20.38
N TRP A 134 2.10 4.54 -19.12
CA TRP A 134 2.73 5.66 -18.43
C TRP A 134 4.24 5.47 -18.42
N ASP A 135 4.97 6.57 -18.59
CA ASP A 135 6.42 6.63 -18.61
C ASP A 135 6.87 7.73 -17.66
N LEU A 136 7.55 7.33 -16.58
CA LEU A 136 8.06 8.19 -15.52
C LEU A 136 9.58 8.16 -15.55
N ALA A 137 10.19 9.29 -15.87
CA ALA A 137 11.62 9.51 -15.67
C ALA A 137 11.85 10.18 -14.31
N VAL A 138 12.64 9.53 -13.47
CA VAL A 138 12.97 9.97 -12.12
C VAL A 138 14.42 10.43 -12.06
N GLY A 139 14.61 11.69 -11.70
CA GLY A 139 15.92 12.27 -11.42
C GLY A 139 16.39 11.96 -10.01
N PHE A 140 17.70 11.74 -9.86
CA PHE A 140 18.34 11.51 -8.57
C PHE A 140 19.83 11.90 -8.59
N HIS A 141 20.43 12.06 -7.41
CA HIS A 141 21.88 12.23 -7.29
C HIS A 141 22.59 10.88 -7.32
N ALA A 142 23.37 10.61 -8.36
CA ALA A 142 24.01 9.29 -8.57
C ALA A 142 25.11 8.91 -7.54
N GLN A 143 25.68 9.88 -6.83
CA GLN A 143 26.81 9.61 -5.93
C GLN A 143 26.37 8.77 -4.73
N GLY A 144 27.03 7.63 -4.54
CA GLY A 144 26.79 6.73 -3.40
C GLY A 144 25.51 5.90 -3.48
N ARG A 145 24.77 5.94 -4.60
CA ARG A 145 23.56 5.13 -4.81
C ARG A 145 23.93 3.79 -5.45
N VAL A 146 23.46 2.69 -4.86
CA VAL A 146 23.54 1.35 -5.44
C VAL A 146 22.41 1.18 -6.45
N LEU A 147 22.66 0.52 -7.58
CA LEU A 147 21.66 0.32 -8.63
C LEU A 147 20.52 -0.57 -8.16
N ALA A 148 20.79 -1.62 -7.37
CA ALA A 148 19.76 -2.49 -6.83
C ALA A 148 18.74 -1.72 -5.98
N ASP A 149 19.20 -0.78 -5.15
CA ASP A 149 18.30 0.08 -4.35
C ASP A 149 17.43 0.98 -5.23
N LEU A 150 18.00 1.51 -6.32
CA LEU A 150 17.25 2.34 -7.28
C LEU A 150 16.23 1.53 -8.06
N TYR A 151 16.58 0.30 -8.46
CA TYR A 151 15.67 -0.64 -9.10
C TYR A 151 14.50 -1.01 -8.18
N GLY A 152 14.80 -1.30 -6.90
CA GLY A 152 13.78 -1.50 -5.87
C GLY A 152 12.86 -0.29 -5.74
N SER A 153 13.42 0.93 -5.77
CA SER A 153 12.59 2.15 -5.80
C SER A 153 11.72 2.30 -7.05
N GLY A 154 12.19 1.84 -8.21
CA GLY A 154 11.37 1.82 -9.43
C GLY A 154 10.22 0.81 -9.34
N THR A 155 10.50 -0.37 -8.78
CA THR A 155 9.50 -1.44 -8.60
C THR A 155 8.41 -1.00 -7.61
N ASP A 156 8.80 -0.38 -6.50
CA ASP A 156 7.89 0.26 -5.54
C ASP A 156 6.95 1.29 -6.23
N LEU A 157 7.45 2.04 -7.22
CA LEU A 157 6.63 3.00 -7.98
C LEU A 157 5.63 2.30 -8.91
N VAL A 158 6.03 1.20 -9.56
CA VAL A 158 5.15 0.39 -10.38
C VAL A 158 3.98 -0.13 -9.56
N GLU A 159 4.26 -0.71 -8.40
CA GLU A 159 3.26 -1.22 -7.48
C GLU A 159 2.35 -0.11 -6.96
N LEU A 160 2.91 1.03 -6.59
CA LEU A 160 2.16 2.18 -6.11
C LEU A 160 1.18 2.72 -7.16
N VAL A 161 1.63 2.80 -8.43
CA VAL A 161 0.76 3.24 -9.53
C VAL A 161 -0.26 2.17 -9.87
N GLY A 162 0.11 0.90 -9.95
CA GLY A 162 -0.85 -0.20 -10.19
C GLY A 162 -1.93 -0.27 -9.11
N ALA A 163 -1.55 -0.05 -7.86
CA ALA A 163 -2.44 0.08 -6.71
C ALA A 163 -3.45 1.23 -6.87
N MET A 164 -3.05 2.34 -7.50
CA MET A 164 -3.91 3.50 -7.73
C MET A 164 -4.84 3.32 -8.93
N VAL A 165 -4.36 2.72 -10.04
CA VAL A 165 -5.15 2.61 -11.28
C VAL A 165 -6.25 1.57 -11.15
N THR A 166 -6.04 0.55 -10.34
CA THR A 166 -7.10 -0.41 -9.96
C THR A 166 -8.20 0.21 -9.07
N GLY A 167 -8.04 1.47 -8.67
CA GLY A 167 -8.98 2.29 -7.91
C GLY A 167 -8.25 3.09 -6.83
N ASP A 168 -8.77 4.28 -6.45
CA ASP A 168 -8.29 5.07 -5.30
C ASP A 168 -7.79 4.17 -4.18
N LEU A 169 -6.61 4.42 -3.57
CA LEU A 169 -6.05 3.58 -2.50
C LEU A 169 -7.19 3.05 -1.62
N THR A 170 -7.53 1.78 -1.79
CA THR A 170 -8.68 1.17 -1.12
C THR A 170 -8.21 0.40 0.11
N ARG A 171 -9.17 -0.07 0.91
CA ARG A 171 -8.89 -1.04 1.97
C ARG A 171 -8.07 -2.23 1.45
N SER A 172 -8.50 -2.87 0.36
CA SER A 172 -7.83 -4.04 -0.20
C SER A 172 -6.44 -3.70 -0.70
N THR A 173 -6.30 -2.60 -1.44
CA THR A 173 -5.00 -2.15 -1.96
C THR A 173 -4.00 -1.88 -0.83
N ILE A 174 -4.42 -1.22 0.25
CA ILE A 174 -3.52 -1.02 1.41
C ILE A 174 -3.16 -2.35 2.07
N CYS A 175 -4.12 -3.27 2.25
CA CYS A 175 -3.83 -4.58 2.80
C CYS A 175 -2.76 -5.30 1.97
N ASP A 176 -2.88 -5.26 0.64
CA ASP A 176 -1.94 -5.93 -0.26
C ASP A 176 -0.57 -5.26 -0.27
N LEU A 177 -0.51 -3.92 -0.27
CA LEU A 177 0.76 -3.17 -0.11
C LEU A 177 1.46 -3.51 1.22
N VAL A 178 0.70 -3.60 2.32
CA VAL A 178 1.28 -3.96 3.62
C VAL A 178 1.78 -5.41 3.59
N ARG A 179 0.96 -6.37 3.11
CA ARG A 179 1.32 -7.80 3.01
C ARG A 179 2.54 -8.03 2.12
N GLY A 180 2.66 -7.29 1.03
CA GLY A 180 3.82 -7.34 0.12
C GLY A 180 5.11 -6.77 0.73
N GLY A 181 5.03 -6.11 1.88
CA GLY A 181 6.20 -5.49 2.53
C GLY A 181 6.44 -4.05 2.10
N HIS A 182 5.52 -3.44 1.34
CA HIS A 182 5.61 -2.09 0.79
C HIS A 182 4.88 -1.05 1.65
N ALA A 183 4.76 -1.29 2.96
CA ALA A 183 4.09 -0.37 3.89
C ALA A 183 4.73 1.03 3.91
N GLN A 184 5.99 1.18 3.49
CA GLN A 184 6.66 2.47 3.31
C GLN A 184 5.92 3.39 2.34
N LEU A 185 5.18 2.83 1.37
CA LEU A 185 4.38 3.58 0.41
C LEU A 185 3.23 4.35 1.07
N LEU A 186 2.77 3.90 2.25
CA LEU A 186 1.73 4.59 3.02
C LEU A 186 2.22 5.88 3.68
N ILE A 187 3.53 6.12 3.76
CA ILE A 187 4.04 7.39 4.27
C ILE A 187 3.60 8.52 3.32
N GLY A 188 3.12 9.62 3.89
CA GLY A 188 2.53 10.74 3.15
C GLY A 188 1.04 10.60 2.91
N GLN A 189 0.46 9.41 3.13
CA GLN A 189 -0.98 9.21 3.00
C GLN A 189 -1.73 9.75 4.22
N PRO A 190 -2.87 10.42 4.02
CA PRO A 190 -3.71 10.87 5.12
C PRO A 190 -4.34 9.66 5.83
N GLU A 191 -4.48 9.75 7.16
CA GLU A 191 -5.53 8.97 7.80
C GLU A 191 -6.89 9.49 7.32
N GLY A 192 -7.88 8.60 7.24
CA GLY A 192 -9.13 8.94 6.58
C GLY A 192 -10.31 8.17 7.11
N HIS A 193 -11.38 8.12 6.31
CA HIS A 193 -12.63 7.47 6.72
C HIS A 193 -12.56 5.95 6.81
N TRP A 194 -11.51 5.35 6.23
CA TRP A 194 -11.33 3.90 6.11
C TRP A 194 -9.92 3.43 6.50
N LEU A 195 -8.96 4.33 6.77
CA LEU A 195 -7.59 4.00 7.22
C LEU A 195 -7.32 4.61 8.59
N GLU A 196 -6.82 3.81 9.52
CA GLU A 196 -6.33 4.25 10.82
C GLU A 196 -4.94 3.70 11.11
N ALA A 197 -4.01 4.57 11.47
CA ALA A 197 -2.67 4.24 11.88
C ALA A 197 -2.54 4.30 13.41
N LYS A 198 -1.70 3.42 13.94
CA LYS A 198 -1.26 3.45 15.34
C LYS A 198 0.22 3.19 15.39
N SER A 199 0.94 3.98 16.20
CA SER A 199 2.40 3.92 16.21
C SER A 199 2.97 2.74 17.00
N GLN A 200 2.20 2.18 17.93
CA GLN A 200 2.63 1.15 18.87
C GLN A 200 1.48 0.17 19.16
N HIS A 201 1.81 -1.00 19.70
CA HIS A 201 0.83 -1.97 20.16
C HIS A 201 -0.15 -1.35 21.14
N TYR A 202 -1.41 -1.79 21.06
CA TYR A 202 -2.34 -1.60 22.16
C TYR A 202 -1.80 -2.33 23.39
N ASP A 203 -1.90 -1.74 24.58
CA ASP A 203 -1.54 -2.47 25.82
C ASP A 203 -2.65 -3.47 26.18
N LEU A 204 -2.64 -4.61 25.51
CA LEU A 204 -3.66 -5.67 25.64
C LEU A 204 -3.64 -6.40 26.98
N ARG A 205 -2.68 -6.08 27.87
CA ARG A 205 -2.67 -6.55 29.26
C ARG A 205 -3.65 -5.76 30.13
N THR A 206 -4.04 -4.57 29.69
CA THR A 206 -4.97 -3.70 30.39
C THR A 206 -6.35 -3.76 29.74
N GLU A 207 -7.41 -3.58 30.53
CA GLU A 207 -8.76 -3.46 29.98
C GLU A 207 -8.88 -2.26 29.03
N GLY A 208 -8.26 -1.13 29.37
CA GLY A 208 -8.28 0.08 28.54
C GLY A 208 -7.67 -0.14 27.15
N GLY A 209 -6.57 -0.88 27.05
CA GLY A 209 -5.96 -1.23 25.75
C GLY A 209 -6.83 -2.17 24.93
N GLN A 210 -7.44 -3.18 25.57
CA GLN A 210 -8.40 -4.07 24.90
C GLN A 210 -9.64 -3.33 24.39
N ILE A 211 -10.20 -2.43 25.21
CA ILE A 211 -11.35 -1.59 24.83
C ILE A 211 -10.96 -0.66 23.67
N SER A 212 -9.78 -0.06 23.72
CA SER A 212 -9.29 0.85 22.67
C SER A 212 -9.12 0.14 21.31
N LEU A 213 -8.60 -1.09 21.31
CA LEU A 213 -8.53 -1.95 20.11
C LEU A 213 -9.95 -2.26 19.60
N ALA A 214 -10.83 -2.73 20.49
CA ALA A 214 -12.20 -3.08 20.14
C ALA A 214 -12.98 -1.88 19.58
N GLN A 215 -12.79 -0.68 20.12
CA GLN A 215 -13.39 0.56 19.62
C GLN A 215 -12.88 0.92 18.22
N ALA A 216 -11.58 0.76 17.95
CA ALA A 216 -11.03 1.02 16.62
C ALA A 216 -11.65 0.08 15.56
N VAL A 217 -11.77 -1.21 15.87
CA VAL A 217 -12.38 -2.20 14.96
C VAL A 217 -13.88 -1.96 14.78
N THR A 218 -14.60 -1.81 15.89
CA THR A 218 -16.07 -1.63 15.90
C THR A 218 -16.49 -0.37 15.15
N ARG A 219 -15.69 0.70 15.22
CA ARG A 219 -15.92 1.95 14.48
C ARG A 219 -16.02 1.72 12.98
N PHE A 220 -15.17 0.85 12.42
CA PHE A 220 -15.20 0.50 11.00
C PHE A 220 -16.25 -0.55 10.67
N CYS A 221 -16.52 -1.49 11.57
CA CYS A 221 -17.64 -2.44 11.41
C CYS A 221 -18.98 -1.71 11.28
N ASN A 222 -19.16 -0.60 12.02
CA ASN A 222 -20.34 0.25 11.97
C ASN A 222 -20.31 1.34 10.89
N ALA A 223 -19.22 1.47 10.14
CA ALA A 223 -19.11 2.44 9.05
C ALA A 223 -19.72 1.85 7.75
N GLU A 224 -20.08 2.73 6.82
CA GLU A 224 -20.54 2.32 5.47
C GLU A 224 -19.36 1.81 4.63
N GLN A 225 -18.20 2.45 4.76
CA GLN A 225 -17.03 2.22 3.92
C GLN A 225 -16.04 1.21 4.51
N CYS A 226 -16.39 0.52 5.61
CA CYS A 226 -15.52 -0.41 6.34
C CYS A 226 -14.12 0.19 6.62
N GLY A 227 -13.06 -0.61 6.81
CA GLY A 227 -11.72 -0.02 6.96
C GLY A 227 -10.57 -0.95 7.29
N VAL A 228 -9.40 -0.36 7.49
CA VAL A 228 -8.15 -1.03 7.82
C VAL A 228 -7.47 -0.28 8.96
N VAL A 229 -6.93 -1.04 9.91
CA VAL A 229 -6.05 -0.51 10.96
C VAL A 229 -4.65 -1.07 10.74
N VAL A 230 -3.65 -0.19 10.68
CA VAL A 230 -2.24 -0.60 10.60
C VAL A 230 -1.50 -0.10 11.84
N VAL A 231 -1.00 -1.05 12.64
CA VAL A 231 -0.20 -0.77 13.83
C VAL A 231 1.28 -0.90 13.48
N GLY A 232 2.07 0.07 13.95
CA GLY A 232 3.45 0.30 13.55
C GLY A 232 3.59 1.47 12.56
N LEU A 233 2.59 2.35 12.46
CA LEU A 233 2.64 3.58 11.64
C LEU A 233 2.54 4.82 12.52
N LYS A 234 3.45 5.79 12.35
CA LYS A 234 3.40 7.06 13.06
C LYS A 234 2.70 8.12 12.23
N THR A 235 1.76 8.82 12.86
CA THR A 235 1.10 9.98 12.27
C THR A 235 1.62 11.29 12.81
N ARG A 236 1.45 12.35 12.03
CA ARG A 236 1.62 13.74 12.47
C ARG A 236 0.35 14.51 12.10
N ARG A 237 -0.01 15.47 12.93
CA ARG A 237 -1.15 16.35 12.66
C ARG A 237 -0.77 17.39 11.61
N VAL A 238 -1.62 17.58 10.61
CA VAL A 238 -1.48 18.57 9.54
C VAL A 238 -2.78 19.38 9.41
N PRO A 239 -2.80 20.54 8.75
CA PRO A 239 -4.05 21.21 8.41
C PRO A 239 -4.94 20.25 7.61
N GLY A 240 -6.13 19.96 8.14
CA GLY A 240 -7.09 19.07 7.47
C GLY A 240 -7.04 17.59 7.88
N GLY A 241 -6.21 17.17 8.84
CA GLY A 241 -6.27 15.81 9.38
C GLY A 241 -4.96 15.31 10.01
N GLU A 242 -4.77 13.99 9.99
CA GLU A 242 -3.52 13.33 10.32
C GLU A 242 -2.90 12.69 9.08
N THR A 243 -1.58 12.68 8.98
CA THR A 243 -0.85 12.06 7.87
C THR A 243 0.21 11.13 8.41
N ILE A 244 0.32 9.93 7.82
CA ILE A 244 1.37 8.97 8.15
C ILE A 244 2.71 9.59 7.75
N HIS A 245 3.67 9.70 8.68
CA HIS A 245 4.96 10.33 8.40
C HIS A 245 6.16 9.41 8.60
N ALA A 246 5.98 8.25 9.23
CA ALA A 246 7.04 7.27 9.40
C ALA A 246 6.49 5.87 9.67
N LEU A 247 7.23 4.85 9.25
CA LEU A 247 7.12 3.52 9.82
C LEU A 247 7.70 3.53 11.23
N SER A 248 7.08 2.75 12.10
CA SER A 248 7.57 2.46 13.45
C SER A 248 7.37 0.97 13.74
N PRO A 249 8.08 0.09 13.01
CA PRO A 249 7.98 -1.35 13.20
C PRO A 249 8.20 -1.69 14.67
N MET A 250 7.40 -2.61 15.17
CA MET A 250 7.46 -3.04 16.57
C MET A 250 8.33 -4.29 16.67
N PRO A 251 8.99 -4.53 17.82
CA PRO A 251 9.71 -5.78 18.03
C PRO A 251 8.81 -6.99 17.76
N ALA A 252 9.36 -8.00 17.09
CA ALA A 252 8.62 -9.21 16.78
C ALA A 252 8.11 -9.86 18.08
N ASP A 253 6.80 -10.07 18.15
CA ASP A 253 6.14 -10.69 19.30
C ASP A 253 5.29 -11.87 18.82
N PRO A 254 5.71 -13.12 19.10
CA PRO A 254 5.00 -14.30 18.63
C PRO A 254 3.61 -14.46 19.25
N LEU A 255 3.31 -13.75 20.34
CA LEU A 255 2.01 -13.79 21.00
C LEU A 255 1.07 -12.65 20.55
N ALA A 256 1.55 -11.71 19.73
CA ALA A 256 0.79 -10.52 19.34
C ALA A 256 -0.55 -10.93 18.70
N LEU A 257 -0.51 -11.75 17.66
CA LEU A 257 -1.69 -12.20 16.92
C LEU A 257 -2.77 -12.75 17.85
N ARG A 258 -2.39 -13.73 18.67
CA ARG A 258 -3.31 -14.39 19.62
C ARG A 258 -3.91 -13.40 20.60
N ARG A 259 -3.12 -12.44 21.11
CA ARG A 259 -3.61 -11.43 22.07
C ARG A 259 -4.61 -10.48 21.43
N TYR A 260 -4.36 -10.04 20.19
CA TYR A 260 -5.29 -9.18 19.46
C TYR A 260 -6.63 -9.90 19.20
N GLN A 261 -6.58 -11.13 18.69
CA GLN A 261 -7.78 -11.95 18.46
C GLN A 261 -8.58 -12.15 19.75
N GLN A 262 -7.92 -12.58 20.84
CA GLN A 262 -8.59 -12.78 22.14
C GLN A 262 -9.20 -11.49 22.71
N ALA A 263 -8.56 -10.34 22.49
CA ALA A 263 -9.11 -9.06 22.92
C ALA A 263 -10.37 -8.70 22.14
N LEU A 264 -10.37 -8.92 20.82
CA LEU A 264 -11.51 -8.66 19.94
C LEU A 264 -12.67 -9.62 20.22
N ASP A 265 -12.42 -10.92 20.33
CA ASP A 265 -13.44 -11.95 20.62
C ASP A 265 -14.18 -11.70 21.94
N ARG A 266 -13.48 -11.15 22.94
CA ARG A 266 -14.05 -10.86 24.25
C ARG A 266 -14.86 -9.56 24.28
N ARG A 267 -14.50 -8.61 23.42
CA ARG A 267 -14.94 -7.21 23.56
C ARG A 267 -15.87 -6.77 22.44
N VAL A 268 -15.81 -7.36 21.26
CA VAL A 268 -16.64 -6.98 20.11
C VAL A 268 -17.82 -7.96 19.98
N PHE A 269 -19.04 -7.42 19.92
CA PHE A 269 -20.25 -8.23 19.74
C PHE A 269 -21.24 -7.57 18.77
N PRO A 270 -21.81 -8.30 17.80
CA PRO A 270 -21.48 -9.68 17.44
C PRO A 270 -20.03 -9.80 16.91
N PRO A 271 -19.45 -11.01 16.81
CA PRO A 271 -18.16 -11.20 16.13
C PRO A 271 -18.26 -10.70 14.68
N PRO A 272 -17.34 -9.85 14.19
CA PRO A 272 -17.37 -9.39 12.80
C PRO A 272 -17.02 -10.49 11.81
N ASP A 273 -17.76 -10.54 10.70
CA ASP A 273 -17.53 -11.49 9.62
C ASP A 273 -16.23 -11.15 8.89
N ASN A 274 -15.44 -12.19 8.59
CA ASN A 274 -14.20 -12.10 7.80
C ASN A 274 -13.17 -11.06 8.30
N LEU A 275 -13.21 -10.69 9.58
CA LEU A 275 -12.17 -9.88 10.21
C LEU A 275 -10.85 -10.62 10.21
N SER A 276 -9.82 -10.03 9.60
CA SER A 276 -8.45 -10.58 9.65
C SER A 276 -7.57 -9.75 10.59
N VAL A 277 -6.67 -10.44 11.28
CA VAL A 277 -5.56 -9.84 12.03
C VAL A 277 -4.31 -10.58 11.60
N GLU A 278 -3.30 -9.84 11.15
CA GLU A 278 -2.08 -10.40 10.58
C GLU A 278 -0.86 -9.73 11.21
N VAL A 279 0.18 -10.50 11.47
CA VAL A 279 1.51 -9.98 11.86
C VAL A 279 2.36 -9.99 10.60
N VAL A 280 2.71 -8.80 10.12
CA VAL A 280 3.41 -8.64 8.85
C VAL A 280 4.88 -8.28 9.11
N PRO A 281 5.84 -9.13 8.71
CA PRO A 281 7.26 -8.82 8.82
C PRO A 281 7.62 -7.58 7.98
N THR A 282 8.51 -6.74 8.49
CA THR A 282 9.06 -5.60 7.74
C THR A 282 10.48 -5.32 8.19
N VAL A 283 11.17 -4.41 7.50
CA VAL A 283 12.53 -4.00 7.87
C VAL A 283 12.51 -3.40 9.27
N GLY A 284 13.24 -4.01 10.21
CA GLY A 284 13.36 -3.52 11.58
C GLY A 284 12.29 -4.01 12.56
N GLY A 285 11.38 -4.92 12.17
CA GLY A 285 10.43 -5.54 13.09
C GLY A 285 9.18 -6.11 12.42
N THR A 286 8.02 -5.88 13.04
CA THR A 286 6.72 -6.33 12.56
C THR A 286 5.68 -5.21 12.62
N LEU A 287 4.73 -5.23 11.69
CA LEU A 287 3.50 -4.47 11.71
C LEU A 287 2.32 -5.38 12.11
N ILE A 288 1.23 -4.79 12.60
CA ILE A 288 -0.05 -5.50 12.71
C ILE A 288 -1.01 -4.90 11.68
N LEU A 289 -1.51 -5.74 10.79
CA LEU A 289 -2.56 -5.38 9.85
C LEU A 289 -3.89 -5.94 10.38
N ILE A 290 -4.91 -5.10 10.46
CA ILE A 290 -6.28 -5.50 10.78
C ILE A 290 -7.17 -5.09 9.62
N ASP A 291 -7.60 -6.07 8.83
CA ASP A 291 -8.52 -5.87 7.71
C ASP A 291 -9.96 -6.04 8.19
N ILE A 292 -10.76 -4.99 8.06
CA ILE A 292 -12.13 -4.94 8.55
C ILE A 292 -13.05 -4.78 7.34
N PRO A 293 -13.59 -5.89 6.78
CA PRO A 293 -14.43 -5.84 5.59
C PRO A 293 -15.82 -5.27 5.90
N PRO A 294 -16.62 -4.92 4.86
CA PRO A 294 -18.00 -4.47 5.04
C PRO A 294 -18.81 -5.53 5.77
N GLN A 295 -19.55 -5.09 6.77
CA GLN A 295 -20.41 -5.95 7.57
C GLN A 295 -21.85 -5.88 7.08
N PRO A 296 -22.61 -7.00 7.09
CA PRO A 296 -24.03 -7.00 6.79
C PRO A 296 -24.81 -6.01 7.68
N GLU A 297 -25.81 -5.33 7.13
CA GLU A 297 -26.60 -4.33 7.87
C GLU A 297 -27.38 -4.96 9.03
N GLU A 298 -27.78 -6.22 8.89
CA GLU A 298 -28.49 -7.00 9.92
C GLU A 298 -27.63 -7.31 11.15
N LEU A 299 -26.30 -7.29 11.03
CA LEU A 299 -25.38 -7.46 12.16
C LEU A 299 -25.08 -6.13 12.86
N LYS A 300 -25.41 -5.00 12.23
CA LYS A 300 -25.18 -3.67 12.81
C LYS A 300 -26.31 -3.33 13.81
N PRO A 301 -25.96 -2.67 14.93
CA PRO A 301 -24.64 -2.17 15.28
C PRO A 301 -23.77 -3.20 16.03
N PHE A 302 -22.47 -3.17 15.74
CA PHE A 302 -21.42 -3.79 16.54
C PHE A 302 -21.19 -2.99 17.83
N LEU A 303 -21.05 -3.71 18.93
CA LEU A 303 -20.95 -3.22 20.29
C LEU A 303 -19.57 -3.52 20.85
N VAL A 304 -19.08 -2.63 21.71
CA VAL A 304 -17.91 -2.90 22.55
C VAL A 304 -18.36 -3.13 23.99
N HIS A 305 -17.95 -4.26 24.58
CA HIS A 305 -18.08 -4.54 26.00
C HIS A 305 -17.04 -3.79 26.82
N GLY A 306 -17.50 -2.84 27.61
CA GLY A 306 -16.69 -1.90 28.39
C GLY A 306 -16.60 -0.54 27.72
N ALA A 307 -16.39 0.49 28.55
CA ALA A 307 -16.13 1.85 28.09
C ALA A 307 -14.93 2.44 28.84
N ILE A 308 -14.30 3.46 28.25
CA ILE A 308 -13.29 4.28 28.93
C ILE A 308 -13.97 5.59 29.31
N VAL A 309 -14.22 5.81 30.60
CA VAL A 309 -14.88 7.00 31.14
C VAL A 309 -13.92 7.69 32.11
N GLY A 310 -13.60 8.96 31.86
CA GLY A 310 -12.67 9.72 32.71
C GLY A 310 -11.29 9.08 32.87
N GLY A 311 -10.81 8.34 31.85
CA GLY A 311 -9.53 7.64 31.88
C GLY A 311 -9.53 6.31 32.64
N ARG A 312 -10.69 5.85 33.14
CA ARG A 312 -10.85 4.54 33.78
C ARG A 312 -11.67 3.60 32.90
N ALA A 313 -11.31 2.32 32.89
CA ALA A 313 -12.10 1.29 32.24
C ALA A 313 -13.28 0.90 33.12
N GLU A 314 -14.48 0.89 32.55
CA GLU A 314 -15.70 0.43 33.22
C GLU A 314 -16.35 -0.69 32.41
N GLY A 315 -16.28 -1.92 32.94
CA GLY A 315 -16.74 -3.13 32.24
C GLY A 315 -18.26 -3.29 32.14
N ALA A 316 -19.04 -2.55 32.95
CA ALA A 316 -20.50 -2.66 32.97
C ALA A 316 -21.22 -1.88 31.85
N PHE A 317 -20.47 -1.12 31.05
CA PHE A 317 -21.02 -0.28 29.99
C PHE A 317 -20.86 -0.96 28.63
N ILE A 318 -21.84 -0.75 27.76
CA ILE A 318 -21.74 -1.08 26.33
C ILE A 318 -21.54 0.22 25.55
N SER A 319 -20.63 0.19 24.57
CA SER A 319 -20.37 1.33 23.70
C SER A 319 -20.71 0.99 22.26
N ILE A 320 -21.45 1.87 21.59
CA ILE A 320 -21.66 1.79 20.14
C ILE A 320 -20.96 2.98 19.50
N VAL A 321 -19.90 2.68 18.76
CA VAL A 321 -19.07 3.69 18.12
C VAL A 321 -19.35 3.66 16.62
N ARG A 322 -19.74 4.81 16.05
CA ARG A 322 -19.87 4.97 14.60
C ARG A 322 -18.89 6.04 14.11
N ARG A 323 -18.24 5.78 12.98
CA ARG A 323 -17.45 6.80 12.28
C ARG A 323 -18.37 7.73 11.49
N ARG A 324 -18.18 9.04 11.59
CA ARG A 324 -18.77 10.03 10.69
C ARG A 324 -17.68 11.01 10.28
N GLY A 325 -17.17 10.86 9.07
CA GLY A 325 -15.98 11.58 8.65
C GLY A 325 -14.75 11.08 9.43
N GLU A 326 -13.94 12.00 9.97
CA GLU A 326 -12.78 11.67 10.81
C GLU A 326 -13.15 11.48 12.30
N ALA A 327 -14.37 11.85 12.68
CA ALA A 327 -14.82 11.81 14.06
C ALA A 327 -15.55 10.50 14.41
N SER A 328 -15.43 10.10 15.67
CA SER A 328 -16.29 9.07 16.27
C SER A 328 -17.49 9.74 16.94
N ILE A 329 -18.71 9.31 16.60
CA ILE A 329 -19.92 9.76 17.27
C ILE A 329 -20.50 8.58 18.06
N PRO A 330 -20.62 8.67 19.39
CA PRO A 330 -21.29 7.63 20.17
C PRO A 330 -22.79 7.62 19.83
N ILE A 331 -23.39 6.44 19.68
CA ILE A 331 -24.85 6.34 19.63
C ILE A 331 -25.41 6.67 21.01
N THR A 332 -26.42 7.54 21.05
CA THR A 332 -27.02 8.00 22.30
C THR A 332 -28.03 6.98 22.84
N ALA A 333 -28.26 6.97 24.16
CA ALA A 333 -29.25 6.09 24.80
C ALA A 333 -30.67 6.19 24.17
N PRO A 334 -31.18 7.38 23.79
CA PRO A 334 -32.46 7.49 23.08
C PRO A 334 -32.50 6.74 21.74
N MET A 335 -31.40 6.77 20.96
CA MET A 335 -31.31 6.05 19.68
C MET A 335 -31.32 4.53 19.88
N ILE A 336 -30.62 4.04 20.90
CA ILE A 336 -30.63 2.62 21.29
C ILE A 336 -32.05 2.21 21.68
N HIS A 337 -32.70 2.99 22.55
CA HIS A 337 -34.07 2.70 22.99
C HIS A 337 -35.05 2.68 21.80
N SER A 338 -34.96 3.65 20.90
CA SER A 338 -35.82 3.73 19.71
C SER A 338 -35.69 2.49 18.82
N SER A 339 -34.46 2.04 18.57
CA SER A 339 -34.18 0.83 17.76
C SER A 339 -34.76 -0.43 18.41
N LEU A 340 -34.56 -0.60 19.72
CA LEU A 340 -35.11 -1.72 20.48
C LEU A 340 -36.65 -1.70 20.52
N ALA A 341 -37.26 -0.52 20.68
CA ALA A 341 -38.70 -0.36 20.70
C ALA A 341 -39.32 -0.71 19.34
N ALA A 342 -38.71 -0.27 18.24
CA ALA A 342 -39.12 -0.61 16.88
C ALA A 342 -39.04 -2.13 16.63
N GLY A 343 -37.93 -2.77 16.99
CA GLY A 343 -37.76 -4.23 16.86
C GLY A 343 -38.81 -5.00 17.66
N ARG A 344 -39.06 -4.62 18.93
CA ARG A 344 -40.12 -5.24 19.74
C ARG A 344 -41.52 -5.05 19.14
N ALA A 345 -41.79 -3.89 18.55
CA ALA A 345 -43.08 -3.61 17.90
C ALA A 345 -43.28 -4.47 16.64
N LEU A 346 -42.24 -4.65 15.83
CA LEU A 346 -42.25 -5.52 14.66
C LEU A 346 -42.49 -6.99 15.05
N LEU A 347 -41.72 -7.50 16.01
CA LEU A 347 -41.85 -8.87 16.51
C LEU A 347 -43.23 -9.15 17.12
N ARG A 348 -43.85 -8.16 17.78
CA ARG A 348 -45.25 -8.29 18.27
C ARG A 348 -46.29 -8.35 17.17
N ARG A 349 -46.04 -7.75 16.00
CA ARG A 349 -47.03 -7.59 14.92
C ARG A 349 -46.87 -8.60 13.78
N GLY A 350 -45.81 -9.42 13.79
CA GLY A 350 -45.74 -10.68 13.02
C GLY A 350 -45.56 -10.57 11.51
N VAL A 351 -45.16 -9.42 10.96
CA VAL A 351 -44.81 -9.31 9.54
C VAL A 351 -43.28 -9.32 9.43
N LEU A 352 -42.70 -10.51 9.22
CA LEU A 352 -41.33 -10.61 8.72
C LEU A 352 -41.34 -10.23 7.22
N PRO A 353 -40.28 -9.62 6.69
CA PRO A 353 -40.11 -9.48 5.24
C PRO A 353 -40.20 -10.87 4.60
N PRO A 354 -40.88 -11.02 3.45
CA PRO A 354 -40.89 -12.30 2.75
C PRO A 354 -39.45 -12.72 2.43
N GLU A 355 -39.12 -13.98 2.72
CA GLU A 355 -37.81 -14.56 2.41
C GLU A 355 -37.55 -14.39 0.90
N SER A 356 -36.51 -13.62 0.55
CA SER A 356 -36.05 -13.51 -0.82
C SER A 356 -35.45 -14.84 -1.27
N GLY A 357 -36.28 -15.75 -1.79
CA GLY A 357 -35.78 -17.04 -2.26
C GLY A 357 -36.77 -18.08 -2.78
N GLN A 358 -38.08 -17.83 -2.84
CA GLN A 358 -39.01 -18.77 -3.49
C GLN A 358 -39.71 -18.08 -4.67
N SER A 359 -39.20 -18.38 -5.86
CA SER A 359 -39.87 -18.13 -7.13
C SER A 359 -41.26 -18.74 -7.12
N GLU A 360 -42.29 -17.91 -7.31
CA GLU A 360 -43.65 -18.38 -7.55
C GLU A 360 -43.71 -19.27 -8.80
N PRO A 361 -44.46 -20.39 -8.77
CA PRO A 361 -44.75 -21.15 -9.97
C PRO A 361 -45.76 -20.36 -10.81
N THR A 362 -45.41 -20.20 -12.08
CA THR A 362 -46.20 -19.54 -13.12
C THR A 362 -47.54 -20.27 -13.34
N PRO A 363 -48.68 -19.57 -13.48
CA PRO A 363 -49.90 -20.17 -14.01
C PRO A 363 -49.84 -20.41 -15.53
#